data_AF-B8BS79-F1
#
_entry.id   AF-B8BS79-F1
#
_cell.length_a   1.000
_cell.length_b   1.000
_cell.length_c   1.000
_cell.angle_alpha   90.00
_cell.angle_beta   90.00
_cell.angle_gamma   90.00
#
_symmetry.space_group_name_H-M   'P 1'
#
loop_
_entity.id
_entity.type
_entity.pdbx_description
1 polymer ?
#
loop_
_entity_poly.entity_id
_entity_poly.type
_entity_poly.pdbx_seq_one_letter_code
_entity_poly.pdbx_strand_id
1 'polypeptide(L)'
;MLWRQRMKLVVTTESIPPPSSLATSAVPPSPPQIPLLLHSQLLLSEPTQQNKIMLARSLLISTCISSALAFAPVNTVHRPTSSLSVAVDTSDIKNGLTVELDGEPYKVLNFSIMKQARGAAKTTIKFKNLKRGTTIENTYRSGEKFETAEITRKPSQYTYEDESGNYYFMDMESFEEVMVESKNVEDQKDWISEGMELDLIYFKGEVIEVRVPSPFVFEVVETEPNVKGNTSQGYTKPAVLSCGATISVPGFVEQGSMIKVDTEKGEYIERI
;
A
#
# COMPACT_ATOMS: atom_id res chain seq x y z
N MET A 1 72.74 -21.18 -8.14
CA MET A 1 71.77 -20.74 -7.11
C MET A 1 70.39 -21.13 -7.60
N LEU A 2 69.92 -22.37 -7.39
CA LEU A 2 69.19 -22.85 -6.19
C LEU A 2 68.09 -21.83 -5.81
N TRP A 3 66.79 -22.13 -5.73
CA TRP A 3 66.13 -23.42 -5.55
C TRP A 3 64.62 -23.27 -5.85
N ARG A 4 64.06 -24.19 -6.66
CA ARG A 4 62.62 -24.48 -6.70
C ARG A 4 62.36 -25.54 -5.62
N GLN A 5 61.45 -25.28 -4.68
CA GLN A 5 61.02 -26.29 -3.72
C GLN A 5 59.68 -26.88 -4.14
N ARG A 6 59.77 -28.17 -4.46
CA ARG A 6 58.73 -29.09 -4.88
C ARG A 6 58.41 -29.93 -3.64
N MET A 7 57.27 -29.71 -2.98
CA MET A 7 56.82 -30.59 -1.90
C MET A 7 56.21 -31.86 -2.48
N LYS A 8 56.71 -32.99 -1.98
CA LYS A 8 56.30 -34.36 -2.31
C LYS A 8 55.07 -34.76 -1.48
N LEU A 9 54.28 -35.65 -2.09
CA LEU A 9 53.18 -36.44 -1.56
C LEU A 9 53.44 -37.05 -0.17
N VAL A 10 52.38 -37.12 0.62
CA VAL A 10 52.12 -38.24 1.54
C VAL A 10 50.67 -38.68 1.32
N VAL A 11 50.52 -39.87 0.73
CA VAL A 11 49.28 -40.64 0.67
C VAL A 11 49.26 -41.48 1.94
N THR A 12 48.35 -41.18 2.87
CA THR A 12 48.01 -42.05 3.98
C THR A 12 46.62 -42.61 3.74
N THR A 13 46.60 -43.88 3.35
CA THR A 13 45.44 -44.76 3.42
C THR A 13 45.12 -45.01 4.88
N GLU A 14 43.93 -44.64 5.35
CA GLU A 14 43.42 -45.13 6.62
C GLU A 14 42.00 -45.67 6.45
N SER A 15 41.79 -46.77 7.16
CA SER A 15 40.85 -47.86 6.94
C SER A 15 39.48 -47.63 7.56
N ILE A 16 38.46 -48.17 6.89
CA ILE A 16 37.09 -48.39 7.38
C ILE A 16 37.08 -49.26 8.65
N PRO A 17 36.14 -49.01 9.58
CA PRO A 17 35.34 -50.13 10.13
C PRO A 17 33.81 -49.87 10.06
N PRO A 18 32.98 -50.92 9.82
CA PRO A 18 31.53 -50.91 10.05
C PRO A 18 31.23 -51.54 11.45
N PRO A 19 30.00 -51.96 11.84
CA PRO A 19 28.62 -51.62 11.46
C PRO A 19 27.75 -51.24 12.70
N SER A 20 26.52 -50.73 12.52
CA SER A 20 25.36 -51.14 13.37
C SER A 20 24.05 -50.53 12.90
N SER A 21 23.22 -51.37 12.30
CA SER A 21 21.76 -51.24 12.31
C SER A 21 21.24 -51.23 13.74
N LEU A 22 20.29 -50.35 14.08
CA LEU A 22 19.18 -50.65 15.01
C LEU A 22 18.12 -49.53 14.90
N ALA A 23 16.92 -49.96 14.49
CA ALA A 23 15.59 -49.51 14.89
C ALA A 23 15.39 -48.07 15.39
N THR A 24 14.38 -47.38 14.84
CA THR A 24 13.06 -47.28 15.50
C THR A 24 12.14 -46.37 14.68
N SER A 25 10.98 -46.92 14.33
CA SER A 25 9.80 -46.23 13.81
C SER A 25 9.32 -45.15 14.79
N ALA A 26 9.15 -43.91 14.32
CA ALA A 26 8.38 -42.89 15.04
C ALA A 26 7.31 -42.33 14.10
N VAL A 27 6.13 -42.91 14.21
CA VAL A 27 4.85 -42.41 13.67
C VAL A 27 4.48 -41.14 14.42
N PRO A 28 4.11 -40.03 13.76
CA PRO A 28 3.62 -38.85 14.46
C PRO A 28 2.20 -39.10 15.03
N PRO A 29 1.89 -38.66 16.26
CA PRO A 29 0.61 -38.91 16.90
C PRO A 29 -0.52 -38.10 16.25
N SER A 30 -1.65 -38.78 16.01
CA SER A 30 -2.91 -38.21 15.57
C SER A 30 -3.48 -37.20 16.60
N PRO A 31 -4.07 -36.07 16.16
CA PRO A 31 -4.69 -35.11 17.07
C PRO A 31 -5.95 -35.68 17.75
N PRO A 32 -6.20 -35.36 19.03
CA PRO A 32 -7.35 -35.86 19.78
C PRO A 32 -8.66 -35.28 19.26
N GLN A 33 -9.65 -36.16 19.07
CA GLN A 33 -11.02 -35.79 18.72
C GLN A 33 -11.69 -35.07 19.89
N ILE A 34 -12.20 -33.85 19.62
CA ILE A 34 -13.04 -33.10 20.54
C ILE A 34 -14.48 -33.62 20.39
N PRO A 35 -15.16 -34.06 21.47
CA PRO A 35 -16.53 -34.55 21.39
C PRO A 35 -17.52 -33.40 21.16
N LEU A 36 -18.30 -33.55 20.09
CA LEU A 36 -19.58 -32.88 19.86
C LEU A 36 -20.52 -33.13 21.05
N LEU A 37 -20.79 -32.08 21.83
CA LEU A 37 -21.92 -32.05 22.78
C LEU A 37 -22.68 -30.72 22.63
N LEU A 38 -23.68 -30.79 21.75
CA LEU A 38 -25.06 -30.36 21.97
C LEU A 38 -25.28 -29.46 23.21
N HIS A 39 -25.53 -28.17 23.02
CA HIS A 39 -26.45 -27.41 23.87
C HIS A 39 -27.13 -26.32 23.03
N SER A 40 -28.32 -26.69 22.54
CA SER A 40 -29.37 -25.75 22.21
C SER A 40 -29.77 -25.04 23.50
N GLN A 41 -29.54 -23.73 23.59
CA GLN A 41 -30.37 -22.85 24.39
C GLN A 41 -30.64 -21.56 23.63
N LEU A 42 -31.83 -21.55 23.03
CA LEU A 42 -32.62 -20.36 22.80
C LEU A 42 -32.82 -19.64 24.14
N LEU A 43 -32.44 -18.37 24.21
CA LEU A 43 -33.09 -17.43 25.11
C LEU A 43 -33.20 -16.08 24.43
N LEU A 44 -34.42 -15.80 23.97
CA LEU A 44 -34.91 -14.46 23.65
C LEU A 44 -34.72 -13.57 24.88
N SER A 45 -34.04 -12.45 24.74
CA SER A 45 -34.13 -11.33 25.68
C SER A 45 -35.02 -10.24 25.08
N GLU A 46 -36.19 -10.09 25.69
CA GLU A 46 -37.10 -8.95 25.50
C GLU A 46 -36.47 -7.68 26.10
N PRO A 47 -36.55 -6.52 25.44
CA PRO A 47 -36.26 -5.25 26.10
C PRO A 47 -37.41 -4.89 27.05
N THR A 48 -37.10 -4.92 28.34
CA THR A 48 -37.99 -4.56 29.45
C THR A 48 -38.45 -3.11 29.36
N GLN A 49 -39.77 -2.96 29.55
CA GLN A 49 -40.47 -1.71 29.84
C GLN A 49 -39.93 -1.08 31.12
N GLN A 50 -39.14 -0.01 31.03
CA GLN A 50 -39.02 0.98 32.09
C GLN A 50 -38.53 2.31 31.53
N ASN A 51 -39.23 3.38 31.90
CA ASN A 51 -38.92 4.80 31.69
C ASN A 51 -39.52 5.48 30.45
N LYS A 52 -40.83 5.27 30.26
CA LYS A 52 -41.73 6.37 29.89
C LYS A 52 -42.49 6.78 31.15
N ILE A 53 -42.14 7.95 31.71
CA ILE A 53 -43.01 8.94 32.37
C ILE A 53 -42.04 10.02 32.90
N MET A 54 -41.72 11.00 32.05
CA MET A 54 -41.42 12.36 32.48
C MET A 54 -42.22 13.28 31.55
N LEU A 55 -43.53 13.29 31.79
CA LEU A 55 -44.43 14.35 31.38
C LEU A 55 -44.50 15.37 32.52
N ALA A 56 -44.66 16.63 32.12
CA ALA A 56 -44.90 17.81 32.95
C ALA A 56 -43.65 18.49 33.53
N ARG A 57 -43.15 19.48 32.78
CA ARG A 57 -42.96 20.88 33.23
C ARG A 57 -42.18 21.67 32.18
N SER A 58 -42.88 22.46 31.36
CA SER A 58 -42.43 23.82 31.00
C SER A 58 -43.45 24.40 30.02
N LEU A 59 -44.34 25.21 30.57
CA LEU A 59 -45.20 26.13 29.84
C LEU A 59 -44.59 27.52 30.01
N LEU A 60 -44.61 28.29 28.91
CA LEU A 60 -44.44 29.74 28.77
C LEU A 60 -43.09 30.25 28.25
N ILE A 61 -43.23 31.36 27.50
CA ILE A 61 -42.26 32.14 26.74
C ILE A 61 -42.08 31.58 25.32
N SER A 62 -42.33 32.28 24.22
CA SER A 62 -42.87 33.60 23.94
C SER A 62 -43.01 33.66 22.42
N THR A 63 -44.10 34.22 21.95
CA THR A 63 -44.33 34.69 20.58
C THR A 63 -43.16 35.52 20.04
N CYS A 64 -42.70 35.18 18.84
CA CYS A 64 -41.95 35.95 17.81
C CYS A 64 -41.23 34.87 16.97
N ILE A 65 -41.51 34.65 15.69
CA ILE A 65 -41.17 35.54 14.59
C ILE A 65 -42.09 35.19 13.41
N SER A 66 -42.86 36.19 12.99
CA SER A 66 -43.42 36.27 11.66
C SER A 66 -42.30 36.65 10.69
N SER A 67 -42.04 35.82 9.68
CA SER A 67 -41.63 36.23 8.33
C SER A 67 -41.39 35.00 7.47
N ALA A 68 -42.45 34.59 6.80
CA ALA A 68 -42.35 33.81 5.59
C ALA A 68 -41.63 34.64 4.52
N LEU A 69 -40.37 34.31 4.23
CA LEU A 69 -39.73 34.61 2.96
C LEU A 69 -39.32 33.27 2.36
N ALA A 70 -40.02 32.94 1.28
CA ALA A 70 -39.82 31.75 0.48
C ALA A 70 -38.37 31.68 -0.04
N PHE A 71 -37.57 30.77 0.53
CA PHE A 71 -36.36 30.28 -0.12
C PHE A 71 -36.79 29.23 -1.14
N ALA A 72 -36.85 29.63 -2.41
CA ALA A 72 -36.89 28.69 -3.52
C ALA A 72 -35.61 27.83 -3.47
N PRO A 73 -35.69 26.49 -3.54
CA PRO A 73 -34.49 25.69 -3.71
C PRO A 73 -33.91 25.99 -5.10
N VAL A 74 -32.70 26.53 -5.14
CA VAL A 74 -31.85 26.45 -6.34
C VAL A 74 -31.71 24.98 -6.66
N ASN A 75 -32.32 24.57 -7.77
CA ASN A 75 -32.09 23.27 -8.35
C ASN A 75 -30.65 23.27 -8.84
N THR A 76 -29.73 22.78 -8.01
CA THR A 76 -28.37 22.50 -8.45
C THR A 76 -28.46 21.36 -9.45
N VAL A 77 -28.45 21.71 -10.73
CA VAL A 77 -28.28 20.75 -11.83
C VAL A 77 -26.90 20.14 -11.65
N HIS A 78 -26.82 19.00 -10.97
CA HIS A 78 -25.69 18.11 -11.14
C HIS A 78 -25.81 17.54 -12.54
N ARG A 79 -25.05 18.13 -13.45
CA ARG A 79 -24.87 17.63 -14.80
C ARG A 79 -24.22 16.26 -14.66
N PRO A 80 -24.84 15.17 -15.16
CA PRO A 80 -24.13 13.90 -15.25
C PRO A 80 -22.95 14.13 -16.19
N THR A 81 -21.73 14.05 -15.67
CA THR A 81 -20.50 14.10 -16.47
C THR A 81 -20.47 12.85 -17.34
N SER A 82 -20.93 13.02 -18.58
CA SER A 82 -20.68 12.09 -19.67
C SER A 82 -19.18 12.01 -19.90
N SER A 83 -18.66 10.81 -19.81
CA SER A 83 -17.30 10.38 -20.12
C SER A 83 -16.90 10.77 -21.55
N LEU A 84 -16.25 11.92 -21.72
CA LEU A 84 -15.39 12.28 -22.86
C LEU A 84 -14.42 13.36 -22.37
N SER A 85 -13.11 13.05 -22.38
CA SER A 85 -11.95 13.93 -22.14
C SER A 85 -12.30 15.32 -21.59
N VAL A 86 -12.47 15.40 -20.26
CA VAL A 86 -12.85 16.65 -19.60
C VAL A 86 -11.65 17.58 -19.63
N ALA A 87 -11.73 18.63 -20.46
CA ALA A 87 -10.77 19.71 -20.43
C ALA A 87 -10.91 20.45 -19.09
N VAL A 88 -9.83 20.49 -18.31
CA VAL A 88 -9.76 21.15 -17.01
C VAL A 88 -9.14 22.54 -17.19
N ASP A 89 -9.88 23.56 -16.77
CA ASP A 89 -9.35 24.93 -16.76
C ASP A 89 -8.36 25.12 -15.61
N THR A 90 -7.44 26.07 -15.74
CA THR A 90 -6.48 26.44 -14.67
C THR A 90 -7.14 26.70 -13.31
N SER A 91 -8.40 27.14 -13.31
CA SER A 91 -9.18 27.44 -12.11
C SER A 91 -9.66 26.20 -11.34
N ASP A 92 -9.84 25.07 -12.04
CA ASP A 92 -10.39 23.83 -11.49
C ASP A 92 -9.29 22.82 -11.10
N ILE A 93 -8.03 23.24 -11.19
CA ILE A 93 -6.87 22.41 -10.85
C ILE A 93 -6.83 22.14 -9.34
N LYS A 94 -6.57 20.88 -9.01
CA LYS A 94 -6.42 20.39 -7.64
C LYS A 94 -5.16 19.54 -7.52
N ASN A 95 -4.62 19.48 -6.30
CA ASN A 95 -3.52 18.57 -5.99
C ASN A 95 -3.98 17.12 -6.21
N GLY A 96 -3.14 16.31 -6.85
CA GLY A 96 -3.42 14.93 -7.19
C GLY A 96 -4.18 14.73 -8.51
N LEU A 97 -4.62 15.80 -9.18
CA LEU A 97 -5.18 15.68 -10.54
C LEU A 97 -4.09 15.22 -11.51
N THR A 98 -4.42 14.31 -12.42
CA THR A 98 -3.52 13.92 -13.51
C THR A 98 -3.99 14.56 -14.81
N VAL A 99 -3.09 15.28 -15.45
CA VAL A 99 -3.30 15.96 -16.72
C VAL A 99 -2.34 15.40 -17.76
N GLU A 100 -2.72 15.49 -19.02
CA GLU A 100 -1.85 15.19 -20.14
C GLU A 100 -1.17 16.48 -20.62
N LEU A 101 0.16 16.45 -20.71
CA LEU A 101 0.97 17.52 -21.30
C LEU A 101 1.91 16.90 -22.31
N ASP A 102 1.92 17.42 -23.54
CA ASP A 102 2.79 16.95 -24.62
C ASP A 102 2.71 15.43 -24.90
N GLY A 103 1.55 14.82 -24.65
CA GLY A 103 1.33 13.37 -24.83
C GLY A 103 1.72 12.50 -23.63
N GLU A 104 2.27 13.09 -22.56
CA GLU A 104 2.72 12.37 -21.37
C GLU A 104 1.82 12.67 -20.15
N PRO A 105 1.65 11.71 -19.22
CA PRO A 105 0.83 11.89 -18.03
C PRO A 105 1.60 12.60 -16.92
N TYR A 106 1.04 13.70 -16.43
CA TYR A 106 1.59 14.52 -15.36
C TYR A 106 0.63 14.62 -14.18
N LYS A 107 1.11 14.32 -12.98
CA LYS A 107 0.37 14.48 -11.74
C LYS A 107 0.69 15.84 -11.11
N VAL A 108 -0.34 16.61 -10.77
CA VAL A 108 -0.22 17.88 -10.07
C VAL A 108 0.17 17.62 -8.61
N LEU A 109 1.37 18.05 -8.21
CA LEU A 109 1.81 17.96 -6.81
C LEU A 109 1.29 19.13 -5.99
N ASN A 110 1.53 20.34 -6.49
CA ASN A 110 1.19 21.57 -5.80
C ASN A 110 0.90 22.67 -6.84
N PHE A 111 0.01 23.60 -6.51
CA PHE A 111 -0.27 24.78 -7.31
C PHE A 111 -0.36 26.03 -6.42
N SER A 112 0.04 27.18 -6.97
CA SER A 112 -0.02 28.48 -6.32
C SER A 112 -0.64 29.50 -7.26
N ILE A 113 -1.73 30.13 -6.82
CA ILE A 113 -2.44 31.16 -7.58
C ILE A 113 -2.07 32.53 -7.02
N MET A 114 -1.36 33.33 -7.82
CA MET A 114 -1.04 34.72 -7.50
C MET A 114 -2.00 35.66 -8.25
N LYS A 115 -2.89 36.30 -7.49
CA LYS A 115 -3.77 37.38 -7.98
C LYS A 115 -2.96 38.68 -8.05
N GLN A 116 -2.89 39.30 -9.22
CA GLN A 116 -2.22 40.59 -9.39
C GLN A 116 -3.22 41.73 -9.14
N ALA A 117 -2.78 42.84 -8.53
CA ALA A 117 -3.66 43.99 -8.24
C ALA A 117 -4.29 44.60 -9.50
N ARG A 118 -3.58 44.50 -10.64
CA ARG A 118 -4.06 44.87 -11.98
C ARG A 118 -3.50 43.87 -13.01
N GLY A 119 -4.27 42.83 -13.33
CA GLY A 119 -3.88 41.82 -14.32
C GLY A 119 -4.62 40.49 -14.14
N ALA A 120 -4.45 39.59 -15.11
CA ALA A 120 -4.93 38.22 -14.99
C ALA A 120 -4.17 37.48 -13.89
N ALA A 121 -4.83 36.60 -13.14
CA ALA A 121 -4.16 35.78 -12.14
C ALA A 121 -3.19 34.80 -12.84
N LYS A 122 -2.04 34.58 -12.20
CA LYS A 122 -1.03 33.62 -12.64
C LYS A 122 -1.08 32.41 -11.73
N THR A 123 -1.07 31.22 -12.32
CA THR A 123 -1.04 29.98 -11.57
C THR A 123 0.26 29.27 -11.87
N THR A 124 1.09 29.08 -10.84
CA THR A 124 2.31 28.28 -10.92
C THR A 124 2.00 26.88 -10.44
N ILE A 125 2.30 25.88 -11.25
CA ILE A 125 1.95 24.48 -10.99
C ILE A 125 3.21 23.64 -11.04
N LYS A 126 3.40 22.82 -10.01
CA LYS A 126 4.42 21.79 -9.93
C LYS A 126 3.80 20.46 -10.37
N PHE A 127 4.30 19.92 -11.47
CA PHE A 127 3.91 18.62 -11.98
C PHE A 127 5.00 17.59 -11.75
N LYS A 128 4.60 16.36 -11.48
CA LYS A 128 5.46 15.17 -11.55
C LYS A 128 5.05 14.34 -12.76
N ASN A 129 5.98 14.08 -13.66
CA ASN A 129 5.78 13.16 -14.76
C ASN A 129 5.67 11.74 -14.20
N LEU A 130 4.61 11.01 -14.57
CA LEU A 130 4.41 9.65 -14.07
C LEU A 130 5.26 8.60 -14.81
N LYS A 131 5.59 8.83 -16.08
CA LYS A 131 6.46 7.92 -16.86
C LYS A 131 7.95 8.08 -16.52
N ARG A 132 8.39 9.34 -16.31
CA ARG A 132 9.81 9.68 -16.14
C ARG A 132 10.20 10.01 -14.71
N GLY A 133 9.25 10.16 -13.80
CA GLY A 133 9.48 10.64 -12.42
C GLY A 133 9.96 12.09 -12.31
N THR A 134 10.21 12.79 -13.43
CA THR A 134 10.78 14.15 -13.44
C THR A 134 9.75 15.17 -12.96
N THR A 135 10.17 16.12 -12.13
CA THR A 135 9.31 17.22 -11.66
C THR A 135 9.58 18.48 -12.47
N ILE A 136 8.53 19.13 -12.97
CA ILE A 136 8.59 20.39 -13.70
C ILE A 136 7.71 21.44 -13.04
N GLU A 137 8.10 22.71 -13.14
CA GLU A 137 7.33 23.84 -12.61
C GLU A 137 7.04 24.83 -13.73
N ASN A 138 5.77 24.94 -14.10
CA ASN A 138 5.32 25.82 -15.19
C ASN A 138 4.35 26.87 -14.64
N THR A 139 4.39 28.07 -15.21
CA THR A 139 3.47 29.16 -14.86
C THR A 139 2.52 29.43 -16.00
N TYR A 140 1.23 29.30 -15.73
CA TYR A 140 0.16 29.48 -16.69
C TYR A 140 -0.66 30.73 -16.40
N ARG A 141 -1.34 31.22 -17.44
CA ARG A 141 -2.33 32.28 -17.29
C ARG A 141 -3.67 31.67 -16.90
N SER A 142 -4.56 32.51 -16.34
CA SER A 142 -5.93 32.10 -16.06
C SER A 142 -6.68 31.78 -17.36
N GLY A 143 -7.37 30.64 -17.40
CA GLY A 143 -8.18 30.20 -18.56
C GLY A 143 -7.44 29.29 -19.54
N GLU A 144 -6.25 28.81 -19.18
CA GLU A 144 -5.57 27.77 -19.94
C GLU A 144 -6.21 26.40 -19.66
N LYS A 145 -6.34 25.59 -20.71
CA LYS A 145 -7.04 24.31 -20.67
C LYS A 145 -6.06 23.17 -20.72
N PHE A 146 -6.25 22.22 -19.83
CA PHE A 146 -5.50 20.98 -19.76
C PHE A 146 -6.39 19.81 -20.11
N GLU A 147 -5.84 18.82 -20.81
CA GLU A 147 -6.55 17.57 -21.02
C GLU A 147 -6.40 16.69 -19.79
N THR A 148 -7.48 16.06 -19.34
CA THR A 148 -7.41 15.09 -18.24
C THR A 148 -6.83 13.79 -18.77
N ALA A 149 -5.77 13.30 -18.14
CA ALA A 149 -5.20 12.00 -18.45
C ALA A 149 -6.11 10.89 -17.90
N GLU A 150 -6.56 9.99 -18.76
CA GLU A 150 -7.31 8.81 -18.35
C GLU A 150 -6.35 7.76 -17.78
N ILE A 151 -6.38 7.61 -16.47
CA ILE A 151 -5.64 6.57 -15.74
C ILE A 151 -6.61 5.46 -15.37
N THR A 152 -6.26 4.23 -15.75
CA THR A 152 -6.97 3.02 -15.31
C THR A 152 -6.11 2.29 -14.29
N ARG A 153 -6.72 1.85 -13.19
CA ARG A 153 -6.06 0.97 -12.20
C ARG A 153 -6.66 -0.40 -12.33
N LYS A 154 -5.80 -1.42 -12.39
CA LYS A 154 -6.24 -2.81 -12.41
C LYS A 154 -5.56 -3.58 -11.28
N PRO A 155 -6.33 -4.34 -10.48
CA PRO A 155 -5.75 -5.24 -9.49
C PRO A 155 -5.03 -6.37 -10.22
N SER A 156 -3.81 -6.69 -9.78
CA SER A 156 -2.96 -7.70 -10.39
C SER A 156 -2.13 -8.39 -9.32
N GLN A 157 -1.74 -9.62 -9.57
CA GLN A 157 -0.92 -10.42 -8.67
C GLN A 157 0.49 -10.57 -9.22
N TYR A 158 1.51 -10.30 -8.41
CA TYR A 158 2.89 -10.53 -8.81
C TYR A 158 3.18 -12.04 -8.91
N THR A 159 3.79 -12.47 -10.02
CA THR A 159 4.06 -13.88 -10.28
C THR A 159 5.55 -14.19 -10.17
N TYR A 160 6.38 -13.67 -11.08
CA TYR A 160 7.83 -13.92 -11.10
C TYR A 160 8.60 -12.84 -11.87
N GLU A 161 9.91 -12.86 -11.73
CA GLU A 161 10.87 -12.07 -12.51
C GLU A 161 11.62 -13.00 -13.46
N ASP A 162 11.76 -12.61 -14.74
CA ASP A 162 12.56 -13.36 -15.73
C ASP A 162 14.05 -13.03 -15.61
N GLU A 163 14.92 -13.89 -16.16
CA GLU A 163 16.38 -13.68 -16.19
C GLU A 163 16.78 -12.36 -16.86
N SER A 164 15.92 -11.83 -17.73
CA SER A 164 16.08 -10.55 -18.41
C SER A 164 15.84 -9.32 -17.51
N GLY A 165 15.36 -9.51 -16.27
CA GLY A 165 15.00 -8.45 -15.34
C GLY A 165 13.63 -7.81 -15.61
N ASN A 166 12.73 -8.55 -16.28
CA ASN A 166 11.34 -8.13 -16.50
C ASN A 166 10.43 -8.79 -15.47
N TYR A 167 9.48 -8.03 -14.96
CA TYR A 167 8.52 -8.49 -13.96
C TYR A 167 7.21 -8.91 -14.62
N TYR A 168 6.68 -10.05 -14.21
CA TYR A 168 5.41 -10.59 -14.71
C TYR A 168 4.34 -10.51 -13.63
N PHE A 169 3.19 -9.97 -14.03
CA PHE A 169 2.02 -9.83 -13.18
C PHE A 169 0.82 -10.47 -13.87
N MET A 170 -0.05 -11.12 -13.10
CA MET A 170 -1.30 -11.68 -13.60
C MET A 170 -2.45 -10.71 -13.28
N ASP A 171 -3.18 -10.25 -14.28
CA ASP A 171 -4.40 -9.44 -14.07
C ASP A 171 -5.46 -10.29 -13.34
N MET A 172 -6.03 -9.78 -12.24
CA MET A 172 -7.01 -10.54 -11.44
C MET A 172 -8.38 -10.61 -12.11
N GLU A 173 -8.64 -9.78 -13.11
CA GLU A 173 -9.92 -9.77 -13.84
C GLU A 173 -9.87 -10.67 -15.10
N SER A 174 -8.81 -10.56 -15.90
CA SER A 174 -8.67 -11.30 -17.16
C SER A 174 -7.82 -12.57 -17.06
N PHE A 175 -7.04 -12.72 -15.98
CA PHE A 175 -6.02 -13.77 -15.84
C PHE A 175 -4.96 -13.76 -16.94
N GLU A 176 -4.77 -12.61 -17.60
CA GLU A 176 -3.73 -12.41 -18.59
C GLU A 176 -2.43 -11.98 -17.89
N GLU A 177 -1.30 -12.52 -18.35
CA GLU A 177 0.01 -12.10 -17.89
C GLU A 177 0.43 -10.81 -18.59
N VAL A 178 0.88 -9.84 -17.79
CA VAL A 178 1.36 -8.54 -18.23
C VAL A 178 2.84 -8.43 -17.87
N MET A 179 3.65 -8.20 -18.89
CA MET A 179 5.07 -7.91 -18.73
C MET A 179 5.26 -6.43 -18.39
N VAL A 180 6.06 -6.16 -17.35
CA VAL A 180 6.41 -4.80 -16.92
C VAL A 180 7.93 -4.66 -16.85
N GLU A 181 8.45 -3.58 -17.45
CA GLU A 181 9.88 -3.25 -17.40
C GLU A 181 10.31 -2.90 -15.98
N SER A 182 11.54 -3.28 -15.61
CA SER A 182 12.15 -2.96 -14.30
C SER A 182 12.11 -1.49 -13.92
N LYS A 183 12.19 -0.57 -14.88
CA LYS A 183 12.12 0.88 -14.65
C LYS A 183 10.82 1.32 -13.98
N ASN A 184 9.71 0.66 -14.27
CA ASN A 184 8.40 1.00 -13.71
C ASN A 184 8.17 0.37 -12.32
N VAL A 185 9.04 -0.58 -11.93
CA VAL A 185 8.98 -1.33 -10.67
C VAL A 185 10.04 -0.84 -9.67
N GLU A 186 11.06 -0.11 -10.12
CA GLU A 186 12.25 0.25 -9.33
C GLU A 186 11.94 0.87 -7.97
N ASP A 187 10.93 1.74 -7.90
CA ASP A 187 10.51 2.42 -6.66
C ASP A 187 9.86 1.47 -5.63
N GLN A 188 9.29 0.35 -6.08
CA GLN A 188 8.48 -0.57 -5.26
C GLN A 188 9.09 -1.98 -5.14
N LYS A 189 10.20 -2.25 -5.84
CA LYS A 189 10.81 -3.59 -5.93
C LYS A 189 11.07 -4.24 -4.56
N ASP A 190 11.45 -3.45 -3.55
CA ASP A 190 11.82 -3.97 -2.23
C ASP A 190 10.59 -4.45 -1.43
N TRP A 191 9.38 -4.02 -1.82
CA TRP A 191 8.12 -4.32 -1.14
C TRP A 191 7.30 -5.41 -1.82
N ILE A 192 7.73 -5.88 -2.99
CA ILE A 192 7.00 -6.87 -3.78
C ILE A 192 7.42 -8.27 -3.36
N SER A 193 6.45 -9.12 -3.05
CA SER A 193 6.64 -10.55 -2.77
C SER A 193 5.80 -11.39 -3.71
N GLU A 194 6.29 -12.58 -4.08
CA GLU A 194 5.55 -13.53 -4.93
C GLU A 194 4.14 -13.79 -4.38
N GLY A 195 3.14 -13.77 -5.26
CA GLY A 195 1.74 -13.97 -4.90
C GLY A 195 1.05 -12.77 -4.25
N MET A 196 1.72 -11.62 -4.13
CA MET A 196 1.12 -10.40 -3.58
C MET A 196 0.17 -9.72 -4.58
N GLU A 197 -0.99 -9.28 -4.10
CA GLU A 197 -1.94 -8.45 -4.85
C GLU A 197 -1.53 -6.97 -4.78
N LEU A 198 -1.51 -6.31 -5.93
CA LEU A 198 -1.13 -4.90 -6.11
C LEU A 198 -1.87 -4.28 -7.28
N ASP A 199 -1.78 -2.96 -7.43
CA ASP A 199 -2.45 -2.24 -8.50
C ASP A 199 -1.46 -1.88 -9.61
N LEU A 200 -1.75 -2.32 -10.84
CA LEU A 200 -1.09 -1.82 -12.04
C LEU A 200 -1.80 -0.58 -12.55
N ILE A 201 -1.04 0.50 -12.76
CA ILE A 201 -1.56 1.77 -13.25
C ILE A 201 -1.26 1.87 -14.74
N TYR A 202 -2.33 2.00 -15.54
CA TYR A 202 -2.30 2.09 -16.99
C TYR A 202 -2.60 3.51 -17.47
N PHE A 203 -1.86 3.95 -18.48
CA PHE A 203 -2.12 5.15 -19.26
C PHE A 203 -2.09 4.81 -20.75
N LYS A 204 -3.21 5.05 -21.46
CA LYS A 204 -3.35 4.73 -22.90
C LYS A 204 -2.97 3.28 -23.27
N GLY A 205 -3.17 2.34 -22.34
CA GLY A 205 -2.84 0.92 -22.52
C GLY A 205 -1.41 0.52 -22.13
N GLU A 206 -0.55 1.47 -21.76
CA GLU A 206 0.80 1.19 -21.25
C GLU A 206 0.82 1.22 -19.72
N VAL A 207 1.56 0.31 -19.09
CA VAL A 207 1.81 0.35 -17.64
C VAL A 207 2.81 1.45 -17.33
N ILE A 208 2.44 2.36 -16.43
CA ILE A 208 3.28 3.50 -16.04
C ILE A 208 3.88 3.36 -14.64
N GLU A 209 3.15 2.75 -13.72
CA GLU A 209 3.52 2.66 -12.31
C GLU A 209 2.91 1.40 -11.72
N VAL A 210 3.68 0.71 -10.88
CA VAL A 210 3.20 -0.39 -10.04
C VAL A 210 2.97 0.17 -8.65
N ARG A 211 1.79 -0.05 -8.08
CA ARG A 211 1.45 0.45 -6.75
C ARG A 211 1.17 -0.68 -5.79
N VAL A 212 2.02 -0.77 -4.78
CA VAL A 212 1.84 -1.70 -3.65
C VAL A 212 0.79 -1.13 -2.69
N PRO A 213 -0.15 -1.95 -2.19
CA PRO A 213 -1.09 -1.52 -1.16
C PRO A 213 -0.34 -1.06 0.10
N SER A 214 -0.73 0.10 0.65
CA SER A 214 -0.30 0.58 1.96
C SER A 214 -1.54 0.88 2.81
N PRO A 215 -1.61 0.44 4.07
CA PRO A 215 -0.64 -0.41 4.77
C PRO A 215 -0.75 -1.89 4.41
N PHE A 216 0.36 -2.65 4.49
CA PHE A 216 0.39 -4.09 4.23
C PHE A 216 1.02 -4.88 5.39
N VAL A 217 0.71 -6.17 5.47
CA VAL A 217 1.18 -7.07 6.53
C VAL A 217 2.30 -7.94 6.01
N PHE A 218 3.45 -7.91 6.67
CA PHE A 218 4.61 -8.72 6.34
C PHE A 218 5.04 -9.56 7.55
N GLU A 219 5.65 -10.71 7.27
CA GLU A 219 6.29 -11.54 8.29
C GLU A 219 7.74 -11.12 8.48
N VAL A 220 8.21 -11.11 9.73
CA VAL A 220 9.63 -10.88 10.05
C VAL A 220 10.42 -12.17 9.88
N VAL A 221 11.26 -12.24 8.84
CA VAL A 221 12.11 -13.40 8.54
C VAL A 221 13.36 -13.42 9.40
N GLU A 222 13.97 -12.26 9.67
CA GLU A 222 15.19 -12.17 10.46
C GLU A 222 15.21 -10.90 11.31
N THR A 223 15.53 -11.04 12.60
CA THR A 223 15.76 -9.90 13.50
C THR A 223 16.60 -10.33 14.70
N GLU A 224 17.35 -9.39 15.29
CA GLU A 224 18.16 -9.67 16.47
C GLU A 224 17.28 -10.07 17.66
N PRO A 225 17.64 -11.14 18.42
CA PRO A 225 16.88 -11.53 19.59
C PRO A 225 16.98 -10.48 20.69
N ASN A 226 15.91 -10.33 21.47
CA ASN A 226 15.89 -9.37 22.59
C ASN A 226 16.81 -9.85 23.72
N VAL A 227 17.97 -9.22 23.90
CA VAL A 227 18.89 -9.51 25.00
C VAL A 227 18.41 -8.78 26.26
N LYS A 228 18.36 -9.49 27.40
CA LYS A 228 17.85 -9.04 28.71
C LYS A 228 18.48 -7.77 29.34
N GLY A 229 19.29 -7.01 28.61
CA GLY A 229 19.87 -5.73 29.02
C GLY A 229 19.41 -4.52 28.18
N ASN A 230 18.69 -4.72 27.07
CA ASN A 230 18.27 -3.66 26.15
C ASN A 230 16.87 -3.12 26.50
N THR A 231 16.64 -2.74 27.76
CA THR A 231 15.34 -2.25 28.26
C THR A 231 15.17 -0.73 28.18
N SER A 232 15.88 -0.06 27.27
CA SER A 232 15.64 1.36 27.01
C SER A 232 14.28 1.53 26.31
N GLN A 233 13.38 2.31 26.91
CA GLN A 233 12.11 2.69 26.28
C GLN A 233 12.41 3.35 24.92
N GLY A 234 11.90 2.78 23.83
CA GLY A 234 12.10 3.29 22.47
C GLY A 234 13.31 2.72 21.71
N TYR A 235 13.94 1.63 22.18
CA TYR A 235 14.94 0.92 21.38
C TYR A 235 14.31 0.30 20.12
N THR A 236 14.87 0.63 18.96
CA THR A 236 14.53 0.04 17.66
C THR A 236 15.69 -0.82 17.17
N LYS A 237 15.34 -1.87 16.43
CA LYS A 237 16.29 -2.79 15.81
C LYS A 237 15.92 -3.01 14.35
N PRO A 238 16.90 -3.30 13.47
CA PRO A 238 16.60 -3.69 12.10
C PRO A 238 15.92 -5.06 12.07
N ALA A 239 14.96 -5.22 11.17
CA ALA A 239 14.31 -6.48 10.86
C ALA A 239 14.15 -6.63 9.35
N VAL A 240 14.42 -7.84 8.84
CA VAL A 240 14.23 -8.24 7.45
C VAL A 240 12.85 -8.87 7.31
N LEU A 241 12.08 -8.38 6.34
CA LEU A 241 10.72 -8.85 6.05
C LEU A 241 10.71 -9.98 5.01
N SER A 242 9.56 -10.62 4.84
CA SER A 242 9.34 -11.65 3.81
C SER A 242 9.59 -11.16 2.38
N CYS A 243 9.40 -9.87 2.09
CA CYS A 243 9.73 -9.27 0.80
C CYS A 243 11.24 -8.94 0.63
N GLY A 244 12.05 -9.11 1.67
CA GLY A 244 13.48 -8.77 1.66
C GLY A 244 13.79 -7.31 2.07
N ALA A 245 12.78 -6.44 2.20
CA ALA A 245 12.97 -5.09 2.74
C ALA A 245 13.46 -5.15 4.20
N THR A 246 14.33 -4.20 4.56
CA THR A 246 14.82 -4.02 5.93
C THR A 246 14.19 -2.76 6.54
N ILE A 247 13.50 -2.90 7.67
CA ILE A 247 12.87 -1.78 8.39
C ILE A 247 13.29 -1.72 9.86
N SER A 248 13.11 -0.55 10.48
CA SER A 248 13.32 -0.38 11.92
C SER A 248 12.06 -0.78 12.69
N VAL A 249 12.14 -1.84 13.48
CA VAL A 249 11.04 -2.31 14.33
C VAL A 249 11.35 -2.10 15.82
N PRO A 250 10.33 -1.96 16.68
CA PRO A 250 10.54 -1.92 18.13
C PRO A 250 11.21 -3.19 18.67
N GLY A 251 12.00 -3.07 19.72
CA GLY A 251 12.77 -4.19 20.30
C GLY A 251 11.96 -5.40 20.77
N PHE A 252 10.64 -5.28 20.96
CA PHE A 252 9.74 -6.37 21.35
C PHE A 252 9.27 -7.26 20.18
N VAL A 253 9.53 -6.88 18.93
CA VAL A 253 9.18 -7.69 17.75
C VAL A 253 10.15 -8.85 17.65
N GLU A 254 9.64 -10.07 17.50
CA GLU A 254 10.46 -11.29 17.39
C GLU A 254 10.36 -11.87 15.98
N GLN A 255 11.30 -12.75 15.62
CA GLN A 255 11.26 -13.50 14.36
C GLN A 255 9.95 -14.30 14.25
N GLY A 256 9.35 -14.34 13.06
CA GLY A 256 8.05 -14.98 12.80
C GLY A 256 6.82 -14.17 13.25
N SER A 257 7.01 -12.94 13.75
CA SER A 257 5.89 -12.05 14.06
C SER A 257 5.33 -11.42 12.78
N MET A 258 4.01 -11.34 12.69
CA MET A 258 3.32 -10.56 11.66
C MET A 258 3.26 -9.10 12.07
N ILE A 259 3.72 -8.21 11.20
CA ILE A 259 3.73 -6.78 11.44
C ILE A 259 3.10 -6.04 10.27
N LYS A 260 2.43 -4.94 10.58
CA LYS A 260 1.85 -4.03 9.61
C LYS A 260 2.80 -2.88 9.37
N VAL A 261 3.07 -2.61 8.09
CA VAL A 261 4.06 -1.65 7.64
C VAL A 261 3.40 -0.68 6.67
N ASP A 262 3.78 0.60 6.77
CA ASP A 262 3.49 1.60 5.74
C ASP A 262 4.52 1.45 4.62
N THR A 263 4.13 0.92 3.46
CA THR A 263 5.04 0.71 2.32
C THR A 263 5.44 2.02 1.63
N GLU A 264 4.67 3.11 1.81
CA GLU A 264 5.02 4.42 1.23
C GLU A 264 6.14 5.11 2.02
N LYS A 265 6.21 4.88 3.34
CA LYS A 265 7.24 5.47 4.22
C LYS A 265 8.32 4.49 4.69
N GLY A 266 8.04 3.19 4.62
CA GLY A 266 8.86 2.14 5.21
C GLY A 266 8.83 2.11 6.74
N GLU A 267 7.71 2.55 7.35
CA GLU A 267 7.58 2.67 8.80
C GLU A 267 6.73 1.54 9.39
N TYR A 268 7.18 1.00 10.54
CA TYR A 268 6.37 0.08 11.34
C TYR A 268 5.14 0.79 11.91
N ILE A 269 3.95 0.17 11.77
CA ILE A 269 2.69 0.70 12.30
C ILE A 269 2.28 -0.08 13.57
N GLU A 270 2.00 -1.37 13.41
CA GLU A 270 1.46 -2.21 14.47
C GLU A 270 1.90 -3.67 14.31
N ARG A 271 1.80 -4.44 15.39
CA ARG A 271 2.01 -5.89 15.40
C ARG A 271 0.63 -6.57 15.46
N ILE A 272 0.45 -7.63 14.67
CA ILE A 272 -0.80 -8.41 14.58
C ILE A 272 -0.68 -9.66 15.46
#